data_AF-A0AAX6LJ74-F1
#
_entry.id   AF-A0AAX6LJ74-F1
#
_cell.length_a   1.000
_cell.length_b   1.000
_cell.length_c   1.000
_cell.angle_alpha   90.00
_cell.angle_beta   90.00
_cell.angle_gamma   90.00
#
_symmetry.space_group_name_H-M   'P 1'
#
loop_
_entity.id
_entity.type
_entity.pdbx_description
1 polymer ?
#
loop_
_entity_poly.entity_id
_entity_poly.type
_entity_poly.pdbx_seq_one_letter_code
_entity_poly.pdbx_strand_id
1 'polypeptide(L)' 'MKESLPRYMSIKQTLVYFNIKSRNTLKKNYIAKGLPVVIINGTKRIDQVDADKFMEAHKV' A
#
# COMPACT_ATOMS: atom_id res chain seq x y z
N MET A 1 20.71 -4.37 -2.33
CA MET A 1 20.13 -3.36 -3.24
C MET A 1 18.76 -2.99 -2.71
N LYS A 2 18.51 -1.71 -2.41
CA LYS A 2 17.16 -1.24 -2.03
C LYS A 2 16.43 -1.06 -3.36
N GLU A 3 15.75 -2.09 -3.84
CA GLU A 3 14.98 -2.02 -5.07
C GLU A 3 14.00 -0.83 -4.96
N SER A 4 14.14 0.15 -5.84
CA SER A 4 13.21 1.27 -5.92
C SER A 4 11.83 0.70 -6.22
N LEU A 5 10.88 0.88 -5.30
CA LEU A 5 9.53 0.36 -5.48
C LEU A 5 8.86 1.08 -6.67
N PRO A 6 8.10 0.35 -7.50
CA PRO A 6 7.38 0.96 -8.61
C PRO A 6 6.26 1.85 -8.08
N ARG A 7 5.86 2.87 -8.85
CA ARG A 7 4.71 3.73 -8.51
C ARG A 7 3.46 2.92 -8.18
N TYR A 8 3.12 1.91 -8.99
CA TYR A 8 2.01 1.01 -8.72
C TYR A 8 2.50 -0.29 -8.09
N MET A 9 2.50 -0.32 -6.76
CA MET A 9 3.00 -1.44 -5.96
C MET A 9 2.01 -2.61 -5.97
N SER A 10 2.53 -3.83 -6.09
CA SER A 10 1.79 -5.03 -5.73
C SER A 10 1.58 -5.12 -4.22
N ILE A 11 0.65 -5.95 -3.76
CA ILE A 11 0.44 -6.19 -2.33
C ILE A 11 1.74 -6.55 -1.59
N LYS A 12 2.62 -7.39 -2.17
CA LYS A 12 3.89 -7.76 -1.53
C LYS A 12 4.82 -6.55 -1.39
N GLN A 13 4.92 -5.73 -2.43
CA GLN A 13 5.72 -4.50 -2.42
C GLN A 13 5.18 -3.48 -1.42
N THR A 14 3.86 -3.34 -1.33
CA THR A 14 3.23 -2.47 -0.35
C THR A 14 3.47 -2.92 1.09
N LEU A 15 3.54 -4.24 1.33
CA LEU A 15 3.94 -4.76 2.65
C LEU A 15 5.36 -4.31 3.02
N VAL A 16 6.29 -4.38 2.07
CA VAL A 16 7.67 -3.90 2.26
C VAL A 16 7.67 -2.38 2.46
N TYR A 17 6.87 -1.64 1.70
CA TYR A 17 6.76 -0.18 1.77
C TYR A 17 6.35 0.30 3.16
N PHE A 18 5.26 -0.25 3.69
CA PHE A 18 4.76 0.09 5.03
C PHE A 18 5.53 -0.65 6.14
N ASN A 19 6.54 -1.46 5.80
CA ASN A 19 7.28 -2.29 6.74
C ASN A 19 6.38 -3.19 7.63
N ILE A 20 5.40 -3.85 7.01
CA ILE A 20 4.44 -4.75 7.66
C ILE A 20 4.59 -6.18 7.17
N LYS A 21 4.45 -7.15 8.07
CA LYS A 21 4.68 -8.58 7.75
C LYS A 21 3.44 -9.30 7.20
N SER A 22 2.23 -8.78 7.46
CA SER A 22 0.98 -9.50 7.24
C SER A 22 0.06 -8.79 6.24
N ARG A 23 -0.43 -9.56 5.25
CA ARG A 23 -1.48 -9.10 4.32
C ARG A 23 -2.78 -8.76 5.03
N ASN A 24 -3.09 -9.46 6.14
CA ASN A 24 -4.29 -9.17 6.91
C ASN A 24 -4.19 -7.81 7.60
N THR A 25 -3.00 -7.44 8.07
CA THR A 25 -2.75 -6.09 8.63
C THR A 25 -2.94 -5.03 7.56
N LEU A 26 -2.38 -5.21 6.36
CA LEU A 26 -2.60 -4.27 5.24
C LEU A 26 -4.10 -4.13 4.93
N LYS A 27 -4.83 -5.25 4.84
CA LYS A 27 -6.26 -5.24 4.52
C LYS A 27 -7.10 -4.55 5.60
N LYS A 28 -6.92 -4.93 6.87
CA LYS A 28 -7.77 -4.46 7.98
C LYS A 28 -7.40 -3.07 8.49
N ASN A 29 -6.12 -2.72 8.49
CA ASN A 29 -5.65 -1.49 9.15
C ASN A 29 -5.38 -0.35 8.17
N TYR A 30 -5.21 -0.64 6.88
CA TYR A 30 -4.92 0.38 5.86
C TYR A 30 -6.04 0.44 4.82
N ILE A 31 -6.27 -0.65 4.07
CA ILE A 31 -7.28 -0.67 3.01
C ILE A 31 -8.68 -0.42 3.56
N ALA A 32 -9.07 -1.12 4.64
CA ALA A 32 -10.37 -0.90 5.27
C ALA A 32 -10.50 0.48 5.96
N LYS A 33 -9.38 1.16 6.22
CA LYS A 33 -9.35 2.54 6.73
C LYS A 33 -9.28 3.61 5.63
N GLY A 34 -9.41 3.22 4.37
CA GLY A 34 -9.50 4.15 3.25
C GLY A 34 -8.24 4.29 2.40
N LEU A 35 -7.23 3.42 2.55
CA LEU A 35 -6.11 3.37 1.60
C LEU A 35 -6.64 2.96 0.20
N PRO A 36 -6.47 3.79 -0.84
CA PRO A 36 -6.95 3.50 -2.19
C PRO A 36 -6.27 2.25 -2.79
N VAL A 37 -7.05 1.46 -3.55
CA VAL A 37 -6.57 0.28 -4.26
C VAL A 37 -7.01 0.38 -5.72
N VAL A 38 -6.03 0.36 -6.62
CA VAL A 38 -6.25 0.31 -8.06
C VAL A 38 -6.48 -1.15 -8.47
N ILE A 39 -7.55 -1.43 -9.20
CA ILE A 39 -7.88 -2.77 -9.70
C ILE A 39 -7.81 -2.75 -11.22
N ILE A 40 -6.90 -3.53 -11.80
CA ILE A 40 -6.74 -3.69 -13.25
C ILE A 40 -6.87 -5.17 -13.58
N ASN A 41 -7.90 -5.55 -14.34
CA ASN A 41 -8.19 -6.93 -14.73
C ASN A 41 -8.12 -7.92 -13.53
N GLY A 42 -8.72 -7.54 -12.40
CA GLY A 42 -8.74 -8.34 -11.16
C GLY A 42 -7.45 -8.29 -10.32
N THR A 43 -6.37 -7.68 -10.84
CA THR A 43 -5.12 -7.51 -10.09
C THR A 43 -5.16 -6.23 -9.26
N LYS A 44 -4.85 -6.35 -7.96
CA LYS A 44 -4.80 -5.22 -7.02
C LYS A 44 -3.41 -4.58 -7.00
N ARG A 45 -3.38 -3.26 -7.12
CA ARG A 45 -2.21 -2.40 -7.01
C ARG A 45 -2.50 -1.22 -6.07
N ILE A 46 -1.46 -0.65 -5.48
CA ILE A 46 -1.54 0.53 -4.61
C ILE A 46 -0.58 1.56 -5.19
N ASP A 47 -1.07 2.76 -5.53
CA ASP A 47 -0.20 3.87 -5.93
C ASP A 47 0.61 4.31 -4.71
N GLN A 48 1.92 4.41 -4.87
CA GLN A 48 2.85 4.92 -3.86
C GLN A 48 2.45 6.32 -3.39
N VAL A 49 1.98 7.18 -4.30
CA VAL A 49 1.55 8.54 -3.95
C VAL A 49 0.32 8.51 -3.03
N ASP A 50 -0.59 7.57 -3.25
CA ASP A 50 -1.77 7.42 -2.39
C ASP A 50 -1.39 6.79 -1.04
N ALA A 51 -0.41 5.88 -1.03
CA ALA A 51 0.18 5.38 0.21
C ALA A 51 0.81 6.51 1.04
N ASP A 52 1.53 7.43 0.40
CA ASP A 52 2.15 8.58 1.07
C ASP A 52 1.11 9.53 1.65
N LYS A 53 0.12 9.92 0.83
CA LYS A 53 -1.00 10.76 1.29
C LYS A 53 -1.75 10.11 2.44
N PHE A 54 -1.97 8.79 2.39
CA PHE A 54 -2.63 8.07 3.48
C PHE A 54 -1.82 8.17 4.77
N MET A 55 -0.51 7.98 4.72
CA MET A 55 0.36 8.12 5.90
C MET A 55 0.37 9.55 6.43
N GLU A 56 0.49 10.54 5.54
CA GLU A 56 0.45 11.97 5.88
C GLU A 56 -0.84 12.33 6.62
N ALA A 57 -1.98 11.87 6.12
CA ALA A 57 -3.29 12.13 6.71
C ALA A 57 -3.50 11.45 8.09
N HIS A 58 -2.66 10.47 8.45
CA HIS A 58 -2.74 9.74 9.72
C HIS A 58 -1.58 10.07 10.68
N LYS A 59 -0.80 11.11 10.38
CA LYS A 59 0.18 11.64 11.33
C LYS A 59 -0.55 12.28 12.52
N VAL A 60 -0.04 12.01 13.72
CA VAL A 60 -0.47 12.63 14.98
C VAL A 60 0.64 13.53 15.48
#